data_AF-A0A0P0E147-F1
#
_entry.id   AF-A0A0P0E147-F1
#
_cell.length_a   1.000
_cell.length_b   1.000
_cell.length_c   1.000
_cell.angle_alpha   90.00
_cell.angle_beta   90.00
_cell.angle_gamma   90.00
#
_symmetry.space_group_name_H-M   'P 1'
#
loop_
_entity.id
_entity.type
_entity.pdbx_description
1 polymer ?
#
loop_
_entity_poly.entity_id
_entity_poly.type
_entity_poly.pdbx_seq_one_letter_code
_entity_poly.pdbx_strand_id
1 'polypeptide(L)'
;MTLSQGERVTYGGTRGETIAWCSAYSEKTGEDLPEAVEALEAAREAWRDAARAYRESTSAANPEGDREAHLALRHAVDEMRFWEYCAPVTVEREQRAAVAELLAEERAEEAASAERHREAAKRRRAAERELDKLRAREDAHELLRAERLAEVELPEPVDLGDLLAEPSSAGKFLIDGLWPSGGKVLLAAPAKGGKSTIVGNLLRSLVDGVPLFDAFDVTRRRRVALLDFELSRDLIREWLSDQEIENTGDVTVVPMLGRAGSFGILDASTRTRWADLLRGHDVLVLDPLRPVLHALGLKEATEVGPLLQAFDALRAEAEIPEGLVVQHMGHGGERAAGDSNLIGWPDAVWNVTRETPTDPRSFRFFSAYGRDVDVDRGLLSMYDGRRLAYAPEDAEAKADRLADRVLAYLAEKPRSRRDDIIDGVHGLSKNAFSRTVDPLVADGRVVVEPGEKGAKFYSLL
;
A
#
# COMPACT_ATOMS: atom_id res chain seq x y z
N MET A 1 38.22 -62.68 38.77
CA MET A 1 39.56 -62.30 39.26
C MET A 1 39.85 -60.93 38.70
N THR A 2 39.70 -59.90 39.53
CA THR A 2 39.87 -58.48 39.16
C THR A 2 41.36 -58.18 39.05
N LEU A 3 41.84 -57.74 37.88
CA LEU A 3 43.23 -57.31 37.70
C LEU A 3 43.32 -55.79 37.73
N SER A 4 44.17 -55.31 38.63
CA SER A 4 44.46 -53.91 38.91
C SER A 4 45.33 -53.27 37.84
N GLN A 5 45.13 -51.97 37.66
CA GLN A 5 45.93 -51.06 36.85
C GLN A 5 47.41 -51.02 37.28
N GLY A 6 48.28 -50.84 36.28
CA GLY A 6 49.45 -49.97 36.40
C GLY A 6 50.80 -50.67 36.45
N GLU A 7 51.44 -50.83 35.30
CA GLU A 7 52.90 -50.71 35.15
C GLU A 7 53.25 -50.47 33.67
N ARG A 8 53.85 -49.31 33.37
CA ARG A 8 54.36 -48.94 32.05
C ARG A 8 55.81 -49.43 31.97
N VAL A 9 56.07 -50.40 31.10
CA VAL A 9 57.43 -50.84 30.80
C VAL A 9 57.88 -50.17 29.49
N THR A 10 58.93 -49.35 29.55
CA THR A 10 59.56 -48.75 28.36
C THR A 10 60.70 -49.64 27.88
N TYR A 11 60.61 -50.18 26.67
CA TYR A 11 61.70 -50.92 26.02
C TYR A 11 62.20 -50.17 24.78
N GLY A 12 63.48 -49.82 24.80
CA GLY A 12 64.25 -49.41 23.63
C GLY A 12 65.33 -50.46 23.39
N GLY A 13 65.16 -51.27 22.35
CA GLY A 13 65.95 -52.47 22.11
C GLY A 13 66.52 -52.55 20.70
N THR A 14 67.72 -53.11 20.55
CA THR A 14 68.47 -53.18 19.27
C THR A 14 68.29 -54.53 18.57
N ARG A 15 68.71 -54.61 17.29
CA ARG A 15 68.53 -55.72 16.33
C ARG A 15 68.83 -57.15 16.84
N GLY A 16 69.57 -57.32 17.94
CA GLY A 16 69.81 -58.63 18.58
C GLY A 16 68.61 -59.18 19.37
N GLU A 17 67.74 -58.32 19.89
CA GLU A 17 66.58 -58.74 20.69
C GLU A 17 65.39 -59.19 19.82
N THR A 18 65.36 -58.77 18.55
CA THR A 18 64.32 -59.12 17.58
C THR A 18 64.46 -60.56 17.07
N ILE A 19 65.68 -61.06 16.89
CA ILE A 19 65.90 -62.47 16.47
C ILE A 19 65.54 -63.42 17.61
N ALA A 20 65.84 -63.04 18.86
CA ALA A 20 65.47 -63.82 20.04
C ALA A 20 63.94 -63.92 20.24
N TRP A 21 63.18 -62.88 19.85
CA TRP A 21 61.73 -62.87 19.99
C TRP A 21 61.00 -63.68 18.91
N CYS A 22 61.43 -63.59 17.63
CA CYS A 22 60.83 -64.40 16.56
C CYS A 22 61.09 -65.90 16.74
N SER A 23 62.26 -66.29 17.27
CA SER A 23 62.53 -67.68 17.66
C SER A 23 61.65 -68.14 18.83
N ALA A 24 61.41 -67.28 19.83
CA ALA A 24 60.57 -67.61 20.99
C ALA A 24 59.07 -67.69 20.66
N TYR A 25 58.58 -66.94 19.65
CA TYR A 25 57.19 -67.02 19.20
C TYR A 25 56.94 -68.30 18.39
N SER A 26 57.82 -68.63 17.43
CA SER A 26 57.73 -69.87 16.64
C SER A 26 57.85 -71.13 17.53
N GLU A 27 58.70 -71.12 18.57
CA GLU A 27 58.78 -72.21 19.55
C GLU A 27 57.49 -72.39 20.38
N LYS A 28 56.69 -71.33 20.57
CA LYS A 28 55.55 -71.35 21.51
C LYS A 28 54.21 -71.61 20.82
N THR A 29 54.06 -71.23 19.55
CA THR A 29 52.84 -71.49 18.76
C THR A 29 52.99 -72.69 17.83
N GLY A 30 54.23 -73.10 17.51
CA GLY A 30 54.51 -74.22 16.60
C GLY A 30 54.28 -73.91 15.12
N GLU A 31 53.95 -72.67 14.79
CA GLU A 31 53.69 -72.20 13.42
C GLU A 31 54.98 -71.67 12.77
N ASP A 32 55.10 -71.90 11.46
CA ASP A 32 56.25 -71.45 10.69
C ASP A 32 56.11 -69.95 10.36
N LEU A 33 57.23 -69.22 10.30
CA LEU A 33 57.23 -67.75 10.10
C LEU A 33 56.38 -67.24 8.90
N PRO A 34 56.24 -67.98 7.78
CA PRO A 34 55.35 -67.61 6.68
C PRO A 34 53.85 -67.59 7.04
N GLU A 35 53.37 -68.50 7.90
CA GLU A 35 51.95 -68.55 8.31
C GLU A 35 51.59 -67.34 9.20
N ALA A 36 52.53 -66.87 10.02
CA ALA A 36 52.35 -65.65 10.82
C ALA A 36 52.24 -64.39 9.94
N VAL A 37 52.88 -64.38 8.77
CA VAL A 37 52.76 -63.28 7.78
C VAL A 37 51.42 -63.35 7.05
N GLU A 38 50.97 -64.55 6.68
CA GLU A 38 49.68 -64.77 6.02
C GLU A 38 48.50 -64.41 6.93
N ALA A 39 48.58 -64.74 8.22
CA ALA A 39 47.63 -64.29 9.24
C ALA A 39 47.56 -62.76 9.36
N LEU A 40 48.69 -62.07 9.16
CA LEU A 40 48.79 -60.62 9.23
C LEU A 40 48.20 -59.93 7.99
N GLU A 41 48.32 -60.56 6.82
CA GLU A 41 47.65 -60.11 5.59
C GLU A 41 46.14 -60.34 5.66
N ALA A 42 45.68 -61.49 6.18
CA ALA A 42 44.26 -61.77 6.40
C ALA A 42 43.59 -60.75 7.36
N ALA A 43 44.27 -60.38 8.44
CA ALA A 43 43.79 -59.36 9.37
C ALA A 43 43.69 -57.96 8.70
N ARG A 44 44.64 -57.62 7.82
CA ARG A 44 44.60 -56.36 7.04
C ARG A 44 43.45 -56.32 6.05
N GLU A 45 43.13 -57.44 5.42
CA GLU A 45 42.02 -57.54 4.47
C GLU A 45 40.67 -57.41 5.18
N ALA A 46 40.49 -58.11 6.31
CA ALA A 46 39.30 -57.98 7.15
C ALA A 46 39.07 -56.52 7.62
N TRP A 47 40.14 -55.78 7.92
CA TRP A 47 40.05 -54.37 8.26
C TRP A 47 39.59 -53.49 7.10
N ARG A 48 40.13 -53.71 5.89
CA ARG A 48 39.72 -52.93 4.70
C ARG A 48 38.25 -53.12 4.38
N ASP A 49 37.73 -54.34 4.59
CA ASP A 49 36.32 -54.65 4.39
C ASP A 49 35.44 -54.00 5.46
N ALA A 50 35.85 -54.02 6.74
CA ALA A 50 35.14 -53.32 7.81
C ALA A 50 35.09 -51.80 7.58
N ALA A 51 36.18 -51.18 7.14
CA ALA A 51 36.25 -49.76 6.83
C ALA A 51 35.41 -49.37 5.59
N ARG A 52 35.24 -50.29 4.63
CA ARG A 52 34.35 -50.09 3.48
C ARG A 52 32.89 -50.17 3.90
N ALA A 53 32.52 -51.18 4.68
CA ALA A 53 31.16 -51.35 5.21
C ALA A 53 30.72 -50.14 6.06
N TYR A 54 31.62 -49.57 6.87
CA TYR A 54 31.33 -48.37 7.65
C TYR A 54 31.02 -47.14 6.76
N ARG A 55 31.82 -46.91 5.70
CA ARG A 55 31.59 -45.82 4.73
C ARG A 55 30.29 -45.99 3.94
N GLU A 56 29.91 -47.23 3.63
CA GLU A 56 28.65 -47.52 2.95
C GLU A 56 27.44 -47.33 3.89
N SER A 57 27.59 -47.65 5.19
CA SER A 57 26.51 -47.50 6.18
C SER A 57 26.22 -46.04 6.57
N THR A 58 27.23 -45.19 6.69
CA THR A 58 27.08 -43.75 7.03
C THR A 58 26.45 -42.92 5.90
N SER A 59 26.40 -43.46 4.68
CA SER A 59 25.70 -42.88 3.53
C SER A 59 24.17 -43.10 3.58
N ALA A 60 23.70 -44.12 4.32
CA ALA A 60 22.28 -44.45 4.43
C ALA A 60 21.79 -44.22 5.86
N ALA A 61 21.05 -43.13 6.10
CA ALA A 61 20.58 -42.69 7.41
C ALA A 61 19.76 -43.75 8.19
N ASN A 62 20.44 -44.67 8.88
CA ASN A 62 19.85 -45.67 9.77
C ASN A 62 20.59 -45.70 11.12
N PRO A 63 20.03 -45.10 12.18
CA PRO A 63 20.74 -44.86 13.44
C PRO A 63 21.04 -46.12 14.28
N GLU A 64 20.38 -47.26 14.05
CA GLU A 64 20.72 -48.52 14.73
C GLU A 64 21.89 -49.26 14.05
N GLY A 65 21.99 -49.19 12.72
CA GLY A 65 23.11 -49.75 11.96
C GLY A 65 24.42 -49.00 12.22
N ASP A 66 24.35 -47.68 12.42
CA ASP A 66 25.50 -46.85 12.79
C ASP A 66 26.14 -47.27 14.10
N ARG A 67 25.37 -47.77 15.08
CA ARG A 67 25.91 -48.16 16.39
C ARG A 67 26.71 -49.46 16.34
N GLU A 68 26.23 -50.45 15.60
CA GLU A 68 26.92 -51.73 15.42
C GLU A 68 28.16 -51.56 14.54
N ALA A 69 28.07 -50.78 13.47
CA ALA A 69 29.19 -50.41 12.62
C ALA A 69 30.26 -49.60 13.38
N HIS A 70 29.84 -48.65 14.24
CA HIS A 70 30.75 -47.88 15.08
C HIS A 70 31.42 -48.73 16.18
N LEU A 71 30.72 -49.71 16.75
CA LEU A 71 31.31 -50.67 17.70
C LEU A 71 32.32 -51.59 17.01
N ALA A 72 32.01 -52.07 15.79
CA ALA A 72 32.94 -52.87 14.99
C ALA A 72 34.19 -52.05 14.61
N LEU A 73 34.03 -50.79 14.20
CA LEU A 73 35.13 -49.89 13.90
C LEU A 73 36.00 -49.64 15.15
N ARG A 74 35.38 -49.42 16.30
CA ARG A 74 36.09 -49.21 17.57
C ARG A 74 36.86 -50.44 18.02
N HIS A 75 36.27 -51.64 17.88
CA HIS A 75 36.95 -52.89 18.19
C HIS A 75 38.15 -53.12 17.25
N ALA A 76 37.99 -52.82 15.96
CA ALA A 76 39.07 -52.87 14.98
C ALA A 76 40.19 -51.85 15.27
N VAL A 77 39.86 -50.66 15.75
CA VAL A 77 40.83 -49.64 16.19
C VAL A 77 41.56 -50.06 17.47
N ASP A 78 40.86 -50.67 18.42
CA ASP A 78 41.47 -51.19 19.66
C ASP A 78 42.37 -52.41 19.38
N GLU A 79 41.99 -53.30 18.45
CA GLU A 79 42.88 -54.35 17.92
C GLU A 79 44.09 -53.77 17.17
N MET A 80 43.91 -52.71 16.36
CA MET A 80 45.02 -52.03 15.69
C MET A 80 46.00 -51.40 16.69
N ARG A 81 45.51 -50.77 17.76
CA ARG A 81 46.36 -50.23 18.84
C ARG A 81 47.12 -51.32 19.59
N PHE A 82 46.50 -52.49 19.76
CA PHE A 82 47.16 -53.66 20.32
C PHE A 82 48.30 -54.14 19.40
N TRP A 83 48.09 -54.16 18.09
CA TRP A 83 49.15 -54.49 17.12
C TRP A 83 50.22 -53.40 16.93
N GLU A 84 49.88 -52.12 17.12
CA GLU A 84 50.83 -51.00 17.19
C GLU A 84 51.82 -51.17 18.37
N TYR A 85 51.40 -51.91 19.41
CA TYR A 85 52.23 -52.26 20.56
C TYR A 85 53.10 -53.52 20.34
N CYS A 86 52.73 -54.39 19.39
CA CYS A 86 53.35 -55.71 19.22
C CYS A 86 54.07 -55.93 17.87
N ALA A 87 53.92 -55.05 16.88
CA ALA A 87 54.54 -55.23 15.57
C ALA A 87 56.02 -54.76 15.53
N PRO A 88 56.96 -55.60 15.03
CA PRO A 88 58.33 -55.18 14.78
C PRO A 88 58.39 -54.02 13.77
N VAL A 89 59.28 -53.07 14.03
CA VAL A 89 59.53 -51.86 13.24
C VAL A 89 60.12 -52.23 11.88
N THR A 90 59.28 -52.58 10.91
CA THR A 90 59.54 -52.47 9.47
C THR A 90 58.22 -52.52 8.70
N VAL A 91 57.40 -51.49 8.86
CA VAL A 91 56.49 -51.07 7.79
C VAL A 91 56.53 -49.55 7.67
N GLU A 92 56.61 -49.12 6.43
CA GLU A 92 57.21 -47.90 5.94
C GLU A 92 56.55 -46.60 6.43
N ARG A 93 57.33 -45.52 6.33
CA ARG A 93 56.91 -44.11 6.44
C ARG A 93 55.55 -43.84 5.76
N GLU A 94 55.22 -44.60 4.72
CA GLU A 94 53.96 -44.55 3.97
C GLU A 94 52.73 -44.99 4.76
N GLN A 95 52.82 -46.03 5.61
CA GLN A 95 51.67 -46.46 6.43
C GLN A 95 51.40 -45.52 7.60
N ARG A 96 52.47 -44.97 8.21
CA ARG A 96 52.32 -43.90 9.23
C ARG A 96 51.77 -42.62 8.61
N ALA A 97 52.13 -42.31 7.36
CA ALA A 97 51.55 -41.19 6.63
C ALA A 97 50.06 -41.43 6.34
N ALA A 98 49.66 -42.62 5.89
CA ALA A 98 48.27 -42.95 5.60
C ALA A 98 47.36 -42.90 6.86
N VAL A 99 47.84 -43.40 8.00
CA VAL A 99 47.08 -43.32 9.27
C VAL A 99 47.02 -41.86 9.76
N ALA A 100 48.10 -41.09 9.62
CA ALA A 100 48.09 -39.66 9.97
C ALA A 100 47.14 -38.84 9.07
N GLU A 101 47.01 -39.20 7.79
CA GLU A 101 46.08 -38.59 6.84
C GLU A 101 44.62 -38.89 7.20
N LEU A 102 44.28 -40.15 7.50
CA LEU A 102 42.93 -40.53 7.96
C LEU A 102 42.53 -39.82 9.27
N LEU A 103 43.44 -39.75 10.24
CA LEU A 103 43.19 -39.02 11.49
C LEU A 103 43.08 -37.51 11.26
N ALA A 104 43.72 -36.96 10.22
CA ALA A 104 43.57 -35.56 9.85
C ALA A 104 42.21 -35.30 9.17
N GLU A 105 41.74 -36.22 8.33
CA GLU A 105 40.39 -36.17 7.73
C GLU A 105 39.30 -36.26 8.79
N GLU A 106 39.39 -37.20 9.73
CA GLU A 106 38.42 -37.35 10.83
C GLU A 106 38.36 -36.07 11.69
N ARG A 107 39.53 -35.50 12.05
CA ARG A 107 39.59 -34.22 12.77
C ARG A 107 39.03 -33.05 11.97
N ALA A 108 39.20 -33.05 10.64
CA ALA A 108 38.64 -32.02 9.78
C ALA A 108 37.11 -32.14 9.69
N GLU A 109 36.57 -33.35 9.63
CA GLU A 109 35.12 -33.60 9.65
C GLU A 109 34.49 -33.25 11.00
N GLU A 110 35.14 -33.62 12.12
CA GLU A 110 34.72 -33.22 13.46
C GLU A 110 34.71 -31.69 13.62
N ALA A 111 35.76 -31.01 13.15
CA ALA A 111 35.84 -29.55 13.18
C ALA A 111 34.74 -28.91 12.31
N ALA A 112 34.48 -29.44 11.11
CA ALA A 112 33.41 -28.98 10.24
C ALA A 112 32.02 -29.21 10.86
N SER A 113 31.80 -30.34 11.52
CA SER A 113 30.57 -30.66 12.24
C SER A 113 30.35 -29.71 13.43
N ALA A 114 31.40 -29.48 14.23
CA ALA A 114 31.36 -28.54 15.34
C ALA A 114 31.03 -27.10 14.88
N GLU A 115 31.60 -26.66 13.75
CA GLU A 115 31.31 -25.34 13.19
C GLU A 115 29.86 -25.22 12.69
N ARG A 116 29.34 -26.25 11.99
CA ARG A 116 27.92 -26.31 11.61
C ARG A 116 26.98 -26.22 12.81
N HIS A 117 27.30 -26.91 13.91
CA HIS A 117 26.52 -26.83 15.16
C HIS A 117 26.59 -25.43 15.79
N ARG A 118 27.75 -24.77 15.77
CA ARG A 118 27.91 -23.39 16.27
C ARG A 118 27.09 -22.40 15.45
N GLU A 119 27.13 -22.50 14.12
CA GLU A 119 26.31 -21.66 13.24
C GLU A 119 24.81 -21.90 13.45
N ALA A 120 24.38 -23.14 13.56
CA ALA A 120 22.99 -23.49 13.83
C ALA A 120 22.52 -22.90 15.19
N ALA A 121 23.33 -23.01 16.24
CA ALA A 121 23.05 -22.41 17.53
C ALA A 121 22.98 -20.87 17.46
N LYS A 122 23.87 -20.23 16.67
CA LYS A 122 23.85 -18.78 16.44
C LYS A 122 22.58 -18.32 15.71
N ARG A 123 22.17 -19.05 14.66
CA ARG A 123 20.92 -18.79 13.93
C ARG A 123 19.70 -18.96 14.82
N ARG A 124 19.65 -20.03 15.62
CA ARG A 124 18.58 -20.26 16.59
C ARG A 124 18.44 -19.11 17.58
N ARG A 125 19.54 -18.65 18.20
CA ARG A 125 19.55 -17.49 19.10
C ARG A 125 19.16 -16.17 18.43
N ALA A 126 19.42 -16.01 17.13
CA ALA A 126 18.98 -14.84 16.38
C ALA A 126 17.47 -14.90 16.11
N ALA A 127 16.95 -16.06 15.72
CA ALA A 127 15.52 -16.29 15.51
C ALA A 127 14.72 -16.12 16.81
N GLU A 128 15.21 -16.66 17.93
CA GLU A 128 14.58 -16.48 19.26
C GLU A 128 14.47 -15.00 19.63
N ARG A 129 15.54 -14.21 19.42
CA ARG A 129 15.52 -12.76 19.69
C ARG A 129 14.55 -11.98 18.81
N GLU A 130 14.43 -12.32 17.53
CA GLU A 130 13.45 -11.68 16.66
C GLU A 130 12.02 -12.09 17.01
N LEU A 131 11.79 -13.34 17.40
CA LEU A 131 10.50 -13.80 17.89
C LEU A 131 10.10 -13.06 19.18
N ASP A 132 11.03 -12.87 20.12
CA ASP A 132 10.78 -12.12 21.35
C ASP A 132 10.44 -10.64 21.06
N LYS A 133 11.10 -10.02 20.08
CA LYS A 133 10.76 -8.65 19.64
C LYS A 133 9.38 -8.57 19.00
N LEU A 134 9.00 -9.57 18.20
CA LEU A 134 7.68 -9.63 17.58
C LEU A 134 6.59 -9.78 18.64
N ARG A 135 6.77 -10.71 19.59
CA ARG A 135 5.86 -10.89 20.73
C ARG A 135 5.74 -9.62 21.56
N ALA A 136 6.86 -9.01 21.95
CA ALA A 136 6.84 -7.77 22.72
C ALA A 136 6.12 -6.62 21.99
N ARG A 137 6.20 -6.56 20.65
CA ARG A 137 5.42 -5.60 19.87
C ARG A 137 3.94 -5.93 19.85
N GLU A 138 3.58 -7.20 19.64
CA GLU A 138 2.19 -7.66 19.69
C GLU A 138 1.57 -7.38 21.06
N ASP A 139 2.25 -7.75 22.15
CA ASP A 139 1.83 -7.49 23.53
C ASP A 139 1.66 -5.98 23.78
N ALA A 140 2.61 -5.16 23.34
CA ALA A 140 2.51 -3.70 23.47
C ALA A 140 1.34 -3.12 22.67
N HIS A 141 1.06 -3.66 21.47
CA HIS A 141 -0.09 -3.26 20.67
C HIS A 141 -1.41 -3.71 21.31
N GLU A 142 -1.48 -4.91 21.89
CA GLU A 142 -2.66 -5.40 22.61
C GLU A 142 -2.94 -4.56 23.86
N LEU A 143 -1.92 -4.26 24.66
CA LEU A 143 -2.05 -3.39 25.83
C LEU A 143 -2.53 -1.99 25.44
N LEU A 144 -1.92 -1.38 24.42
CA LEU A 144 -2.33 -0.06 23.93
C LEU A 144 -3.77 -0.10 23.37
N ARG A 145 -4.17 -1.19 22.72
CA ARG A 145 -5.53 -1.36 22.21
C ARG A 145 -6.52 -1.53 23.37
N ALA A 146 -6.17 -2.28 24.41
CA ALA A 146 -6.99 -2.48 25.60
C ALA A 146 -7.16 -1.17 26.39
N GLU A 147 -6.09 -0.39 26.57
CA GLU A 147 -6.15 0.94 27.17
C GLU A 147 -7.07 1.86 26.36
N ARG A 148 -6.92 1.90 25.03
CA ARG A 148 -7.79 2.70 24.15
C ARG A 148 -9.25 2.25 24.19
N LEU A 149 -9.52 0.94 24.26
CA LEU A 149 -10.87 0.39 24.36
C LEU A 149 -11.55 0.73 25.68
N ALA A 150 -10.78 0.79 26.78
CA ALA A 150 -11.31 1.16 28.09
C ALA A 150 -11.80 2.62 28.17
N GLU A 151 -11.27 3.49 27.29
CA GLU A 151 -11.69 4.89 27.17
C GLU A 151 -12.83 5.11 26.16
N VAL A 152 -13.29 4.07 25.46
CA VAL A 152 -14.39 4.22 24.48
C VAL A 152 -15.72 4.32 25.22
N GLU A 153 -16.28 5.53 25.24
CA GLU A 153 -17.69 5.71 25.56
C GLU A 153 -18.55 5.06 24.46
N LEU A 154 -19.35 4.07 24.86
CA LEU A 154 -20.31 3.46 23.95
C LEU A 154 -21.52 4.39 23.81
N PRO A 155 -22.05 4.57 22.59
CA PRO A 155 -23.29 5.32 22.42
C PRO A 155 -24.44 4.62 23.15
N GLU A 156 -25.33 5.41 23.76
CA GLU A 156 -26.52 4.87 24.40
C GLU A 156 -27.46 4.27 23.34
N PRO A 157 -27.91 3.01 23.50
CA PRO A 157 -28.85 2.41 22.57
C PRO A 157 -30.22 3.08 22.72
N VAL A 158 -30.82 3.49 21.60
CA VAL A 158 -32.18 4.03 21.53
C VAL A 158 -33.13 2.93 21.05
N ASP A 159 -34.26 2.75 21.74
CA ASP A 159 -35.31 1.83 21.28
C ASP A 159 -35.96 2.35 19.98
N LEU A 160 -36.38 1.44 19.11
CA LEU A 160 -36.98 1.83 17.83
C LEU A 160 -38.25 2.67 18.01
N GLY A 161 -39.07 2.40 19.04
CA GLY A 161 -40.27 3.18 19.34
C GLY A 161 -39.92 4.61 19.75
N ASP A 162 -38.90 4.78 20.58
CA ASP A 162 -38.40 6.09 21.01
C ASP A 162 -37.80 6.86 19.82
N LEU A 163 -36.97 6.20 19.00
CA LEU A 163 -36.35 6.79 17.81
C LEU A 163 -37.40 7.26 16.79
N LEU A 164 -38.45 6.46 16.54
CA LEU A 164 -39.54 6.83 15.63
C LEU A 164 -40.45 7.92 16.20
N ALA A 165 -40.47 8.13 17.52
CA ALA A 165 -41.21 9.19 18.18
C ALA A 165 -40.43 10.52 18.22
N GLU A 166 -39.13 10.51 17.90
CA GLU A 166 -38.32 11.73 17.82
C GLU A 166 -38.91 12.69 16.77
N PRO A 167 -39.06 13.98 17.09
CA PRO A 167 -39.47 14.96 16.10
C PRO A 167 -38.48 14.96 14.94
N SER A 168 -38.97 14.88 13.70
CA SER A 168 -38.14 15.04 12.51
C SER A 168 -37.55 16.45 12.50
N SER A 169 -36.34 16.59 13.03
CA SER A 169 -35.76 17.88 13.43
C SER A 169 -34.78 18.47 12.42
N ALA A 170 -34.43 17.71 11.38
CA ALA A 170 -33.62 18.18 10.27
C ALA A 170 -34.29 17.80 8.95
N GLY A 171 -34.48 18.77 8.06
CA GLY A 171 -34.88 18.48 6.68
C GLY A 171 -33.92 17.46 6.06
N LYS A 172 -34.42 16.63 5.14
CA LYS A 172 -33.66 15.51 4.54
C LYS A 172 -32.29 15.94 3.98
N PHE A 173 -32.19 17.18 3.51
CA PHE A 173 -31.00 17.73 2.88
C PHE A 173 -30.52 19.04 3.50
N LEU A 174 -29.20 19.22 3.55
CA LEU A 174 -28.52 20.49 3.73
C LEU A 174 -28.61 21.35 2.45
N ILE A 175 -28.38 20.70 1.30
CA ILE A 175 -28.57 21.27 -0.03
C ILE A 175 -29.51 20.34 -0.78
N ASP A 176 -30.67 20.86 -1.18
CA ASP A 176 -31.76 20.03 -1.68
C ASP A 176 -31.34 19.15 -2.86
N GLY A 177 -31.70 17.87 -2.78
CA GLY A 177 -31.33 16.84 -3.74
C GLY A 177 -29.83 16.53 -3.87
N LEU A 178 -28.95 17.17 -3.08
CA LEU A 178 -27.51 17.14 -3.34
C LEU A 178 -26.63 16.77 -2.13
N TRP A 179 -26.96 17.28 -0.94
CA TRP A 179 -26.21 17.01 0.28
C TRP A 179 -27.15 16.57 1.41
N PRO A 180 -27.19 15.28 1.78
CA PRO A 180 -28.00 14.80 2.90
C PRO A 180 -27.62 15.49 4.22
N SER A 181 -28.60 15.86 5.04
CA SER A 181 -28.34 16.48 6.35
C SER A 181 -27.54 15.54 7.26
N GLY A 182 -26.51 16.06 7.94
CA GLY A 182 -25.58 15.24 8.74
C GLY A 182 -24.65 14.35 7.90
N GLY A 183 -24.75 14.42 6.57
CA GLY A 183 -24.03 13.54 5.66
C GLY A 183 -22.61 13.99 5.33
N LYS A 184 -21.85 13.09 4.72
CA LYS A 184 -20.50 13.33 4.16
C LYS A 184 -20.54 13.33 2.64
N VAL A 185 -19.84 14.28 2.03
CA VAL A 185 -19.71 14.40 0.58
C VAL A 185 -18.26 14.17 0.15
N LEU A 186 -18.08 13.44 -0.95
CA LEU A 186 -16.82 13.37 -1.67
C LEU A 186 -16.95 14.14 -2.98
N LEU A 187 -16.19 15.22 -3.15
CA LEU A 187 -16.07 15.94 -4.41
C LEU A 187 -14.89 15.40 -5.22
N ALA A 188 -15.16 14.66 -6.28
CA ALA A 188 -14.18 14.13 -7.20
C ALA A 188 -14.12 14.95 -8.49
N ALA A 189 -12.92 15.39 -8.88
CA ALA A 189 -12.72 16.08 -10.17
C ALA A 189 -11.32 15.80 -10.75
N PRO A 190 -11.12 15.88 -12.08
CA PRO A 190 -9.80 15.80 -12.67
C PRO A 190 -8.91 16.94 -12.17
N ALA A 191 -7.59 16.78 -12.31
CA ALA A 191 -6.64 17.85 -12.02
C ALA A 191 -7.01 19.12 -12.80
N LYS A 192 -7.07 20.27 -12.10
CA LYS A 192 -7.54 21.55 -12.65
C LYS A 192 -8.98 21.48 -13.21
N GLY A 193 -9.81 20.62 -12.61
CA GLY A 193 -11.23 20.46 -12.93
C GLY A 193 -12.10 21.62 -12.45
N GLY A 194 -11.60 22.49 -11.57
CA GLY A 194 -12.36 23.59 -10.97
C GLY A 194 -12.80 23.33 -9.52
N LYS A 195 -12.16 22.39 -8.82
CA LYS A 195 -12.49 22.00 -7.43
C LYS A 195 -12.61 23.19 -6.49
N SER A 196 -11.55 24.00 -6.38
CA SER A 196 -11.53 25.13 -5.45
C SER A 196 -12.50 26.24 -5.86
N THR A 197 -12.84 26.35 -7.16
CA THR A 197 -13.93 27.22 -7.61
C THR A 197 -15.29 26.71 -7.11
N ILE A 198 -15.54 25.40 -7.22
CA ILE A 198 -16.75 24.77 -6.67
C ILE A 198 -16.81 24.95 -5.16
N VAL A 199 -15.70 24.76 -4.44
CA VAL A 199 -15.61 25.01 -3.01
C VAL A 199 -15.96 26.47 -2.70
N GLY A 200 -15.44 27.44 -3.45
CA GLY A 200 -15.82 28.85 -3.28
C GLY A 200 -17.32 29.10 -3.43
N ASN A 201 -17.95 28.53 -4.46
CA ASN A 201 -19.40 28.65 -4.68
C ASN A 201 -20.20 27.96 -3.56
N LEU A 202 -19.70 26.82 -3.08
CA LEU A 202 -20.28 26.10 -1.95
C LEU A 202 -20.22 26.94 -0.68
N LEU A 203 -19.07 27.54 -0.35
CA LEU A 203 -18.93 28.40 0.82
C LEU A 203 -19.96 29.53 0.80
N ARG A 204 -20.04 30.28 -0.30
CA ARG A 204 -21.05 31.34 -0.52
C ARG A 204 -22.47 30.81 -0.29
N SER A 205 -22.82 29.70 -0.95
CA SER A 205 -24.17 29.12 -0.87
C SER A 205 -24.53 28.75 0.58
N LEU A 206 -23.60 28.11 1.29
CA LEU A 206 -23.80 27.67 2.66
C LEU A 206 -23.89 28.83 3.66
N VAL A 207 -23.07 29.86 3.54
CA VAL A 207 -23.05 30.96 4.53
C VAL A 207 -24.07 32.05 4.22
N ASP A 208 -24.34 32.33 2.94
CA ASP A 208 -25.29 33.35 2.53
C ASP A 208 -26.71 32.80 2.35
N GLY A 209 -26.87 31.48 2.22
CA GLY A 209 -28.15 30.80 2.03
C GLY A 209 -28.72 30.99 0.63
N VAL A 210 -27.85 31.15 -0.36
CA VAL A 210 -28.22 31.23 -1.78
C VAL A 210 -28.13 29.85 -2.43
N PRO A 211 -28.89 29.58 -3.51
CA PRO A 211 -28.83 28.28 -4.18
C PRO A 211 -27.43 27.97 -4.70
N LEU A 212 -26.95 26.75 -4.46
CA LEU A 212 -25.71 26.27 -5.05
C LEU A 212 -25.91 26.09 -6.55
N PHE A 213 -24.98 26.67 -7.32
CA PHE A 213 -25.01 26.68 -8.77
C PHE A 213 -26.30 27.23 -9.38
N ASP A 214 -26.99 28.13 -8.67
CA ASP A 214 -28.29 28.70 -9.03
C ASP A 214 -29.40 27.66 -9.26
N ALA A 215 -29.22 26.43 -8.77
CA ALA A 215 -30.10 25.30 -9.05
C ALA A 215 -30.47 24.47 -7.82
N PHE A 216 -29.61 24.42 -6.79
CA PHE A 216 -29.81 23.56 -5.64
C PHE A 216 -29.96 24.38 -4.35
N ASP A 217 -31.16 24.43 -3.79
CA ASP A 217 -31.49 25.29 -2.66
C ASP A 217 -30.75 24.87 -1.38
N VAL A 218 -30.23 25.85 -0.64
CA VAL A 218 -29.62 25.62 0.68
C VAL A 218 -30.68 25.77 1.76
N THR A 219 -30.93 24.70 2.51
CA THR A 219 -32.05 24.62 3.47
C THR A 219 -31.91 25.60 4.63
N ARG A 220 -30.68 25.81 5.13
CA ARG A 220 -30.38 26.82 6.17
C ARG A 220 -28.88 27.18 6.13
N ARG A 221 -28.57 28.43 6.50
CA ARG A 221 -27.19 28.94 6.58
C ARG A 221 -26.34 28.12 7.54
N ARG A 222 -25.03 28.05 7.29
CA ARG A 222 -24.04 27.29 8.07
C ARG A 222 -22.78 28.10 8.32
N ARG A 223 -22.10 27.80 9.42
CA ARG A 223 -20.70 28.17 9.66
C ARG A 223 -19.78 27.11 9.10
N VAL A 224 -18.79 27.52 8.31
CA VAL A 224 -17.96 26.59 7.54
C VAL A 224 -16.48 26.78 7.88
N ALA A 225 -15.80 25.68 8.15
CA ALA A 225 -14.34 25.64 8.23
C ALA A 225 -13.75 25.04 6.95
N LEU A 226 -12.87 25.77 6.27
CA LEU A 226 -12.12 25.31 5.10
C LEU A 226 -10.65 25.07 5.47
N LEU A 227 -10.19 23.84 5.29
CA LEU A 227 -8.76 23.49 5.33
C LEU A 227 -8.24 23.38 3.88
N ASP A 228 -7.48 24.38 3.43
CA ASP A 228 -6.95 24.44 2.06
C ASP A 228 -5.48 24.05 2.00
N PHE A 229 -5.17 22.92 1.38
CA PHE A 229 -3.83 22.34 1.27
C PHE A 229 -3.16 22.57 -0.10
N GLU A 230 -3.84 23.20 -1.06
CA GLU A 230 -3.37 23.30 -2.46
C GLU A 230 -3.02 24.74 -2.86
N LEU A 231 -3.76 25.74 -2.39
CA LEU A 231 -3.61 27.13 -2.82
C LEU A 231 -2.72 27.94 -1.88
N SER A 232 -2.03 28.93 -2.46
CA SER A 232 -1.32 29.94 -1.65
C SER A 232 -2.32 30.86 -0.96
N ARG A 233 -1.89 31.49 0.14
CA ARG A 233 -2.75 32.43 0.89
C ARG A 233 -3.29 33.56 0.01
N ASP A 234 -2.49 34.06 -0.93
CA ASP A 234 -2.90 35.14 -1.84
C ASP A 234 -3.94 34.66 -2.86
N LEU A 235 -3.78 33.45 -3.41
CA LEU A 235 -4.76 32.86 -4.33
C LEU A 235 -6.08 32.56 -3.64
N ILE A 236 -6.03 32.02 -2.41
CA ILE A 236 -7.23 31.82 -1.58
C ILE A 236 -7.97 33.15 -1.40
N ARG A 237 -7.24 34.20 -0.98
CA ARG A 237 -7.81 35.53 -0.78
C ARG A 237 -8.46 36.07 -2.06
N GLU A 238 -7.74 36.03 -3.18
CA GLU A 238 -8.24 36.48 -4.48
C GLU A 238 -9.51 35.72 -4.87
N TRP A 239 -9.48 34.39 -4.87
CA TRP A 239 -10.56 33.58 -5.41
C TRP A 239 -11.82 33.61 -4.53
N LEU A 240 -11.66 33.74 -3.22
CA LEU A 240 -12.80 33.93 -2.30
C LEU A 240 -13.34 35.35 -2.36
N SER A 241 -12.50 36.36 -2.68
CA SER A 241 -13.00 37.72 -2.92
C SER A 241 -13.92 37.76 -4.15
N ASP A 242 -13.57 37.02 -5.21
CA ASP A 242 -14.40 36.89 -6.43
C ASP A 242 -15.75 36.20 -6.19
N GLN A 243 -15.96 35.56 -5.03
CA GLN A 243 -17.26 34.98 -4.67
C GLN A 243 -18.24 36.03 -4.11
N GLU A 244 -17.74 37.17 -3.65
CA GLU A 244 -18.53 38.23 -3.01
C GLU A 244 -19.40 37.72 -1.85
N ILE A 245 -18.82 36.88 -0.98
CA ILE A 245 -19.50 36.34 0.20
C ILE A 245 -19.91 37.48 1.14
N GLU A 246 -21.19 37.52 1.53
CA GLU A 246 -21.70 38.56 2.43
C GLU A 246 -21.36 38.24 3.89
N ASN A 247 -21.60 36.99 4.31
CA ASN A 247 -21.43 36.54 5.70
C ASN A 247 -20.01 36.01 5.97
N THR A 248 -18.99 36.82 5.69
CA THR A 248 -17.57 36.43 5.81
C THR A 248 -17.16 35.96 7.20
N GLY A 249 -17.86 36.41 8.26
CA GLY A 249 -17.62 35.97 9.65
C GLY A 249 -18.00 34.51 9.92
N ASP A 250 -18.82 33.91 9.06
CA ASP A 250 -19.24 32.50 9.17
C ASP A 250 -18.31 31.55 8.40
N VAL A 251 -17.22 32.06 7.81
CA VAL A 251 -16.20 31.26 7.12
C VAL A 251 -14.86 31.36 7.84
N THR A 252 -14.38 30.23 8.36
CA THR A 252 -13.00 30.10 8.86
C THR A 252 -12.15 29.41 7.81
N VAL A 253 -11.13 30.11 7.31
CA VAL A 253 -10.16 29.52 6.35
C VAL A 253 -8.83 29.25 7.04
N VAL A 254 -8.35 28.01 6.91
CA VAL A 254 -7.06 27.56 7.42
C VAL A 254 -6.14 27.24 6.24
N PRO A 255 -5.21 28.14 5.88
CA PRO A 255 -4.24 27.88 4.81
C PRO A 255 -3.19 26.86 5.27
N MET A 256 -3.16 25.71 4.59
CA MET A 256 -2.35 24.53 4.94
C MET A 256 -1.29 24.18 3.89
N LEU A 257 -1.14 24.97 2.83
CA LEU A 257 -0.09 24.76 1.83
C LEU A 257 1.30 24.66 2.49
N GLY A 258 1.98 23.53 2.28
CA GLY A 258 3.28 23.22 2.89
C GLY A 258 3.24 22.83 4.37
N ARG A 259 2.04 22.71 4.96
CA ARG A 259 1.82 22.38 6.38
C ARG A 259 0.95 21.15 6.59
N ALA A 260 0.77 20.32 5.55
CA ALA A 260 -0.08 19.13 5.63
C ALA A 260 0.28 18.19 6.80
N GLY A 261 1.56 18.10 7.17
CA GLY A 261 2.03 17.30 8.32
C GLY A 261 1.50 17.77 9.68
N SER A 262 1.06 19.03 9.82
CA SER A 262 0.46 19.51 11.08
C SER A 262 -1.02 19.14 11.24
N PHE A 263 -1.65 18.59 10.20
CA PHE A 263 -3.04 18.12 10.31
C PHE A 263 -3.09 16.84 11.15
N GLY A 264 -2.27 15.83 10.83
CA GLY A 264 -1.87 14.77 11.77
C GLY A 264 -2.96 13.99 12.52
N ILE A 265 -4.22 13.98 12.06
CA ILE A 265 -5.39 13.54 12.84
C ILE A 265 -5.45 12.04 13.17
N LEU A 266 -4.52 11.24 12.64
CA LEU A 266 -4.34 9.85 13.06
C LEU A 266 -3.86 9.76 14.52
N ASP A 267 -3.12 10.77 14.98
CA ASP A 267 -2.78 10.93 16.38
C ASP A 267 -3.95 11.56 17.15
N ALA A 268 -4.42 10.88 18.20
CA ALA A 268 -5.58 11.32 18.98
C ALA A 268 -5.35 12.69 19.62
N SER A 269 -4.16 12.95 20.17
CA SER A 269 -3.87 14.23 20.83
C SER A 269 -3.89 15.41 19.86
N THR A 270 -3.42 15.19 18.63
CA THR A 270 -3.46 16.18 17.55
C THR A 270 -4.88 16.38 17.06
N ARG A 271 -5.65 15.30 16.89
CA ARG A 271 -7.05 15.35 16.51
C ARG A 271 -7.90 16.13 17.51
N THR A 272 -7.74 15.91 18.81
CA THR A 272 -8.46 16.66 19.85
C THR A 272 -8.15 18.16 19.80
N ARG A 273 -6.89 18.56 19.58
CA ARG A 273 -6.55 19.98 19.40
C ARG A 273 -7.21 20.60 18.17
N TRP A 274 -7.29 19.85 17.08
CA TRP A 274 -8.05 20.27 15.90
C TRP A 274 -9.55 20.34 16.19
N ALA A 275 -10.10 19.40 16.96
CA ALA A 275 -11.50 19.40 17.33
C ALA A 275 -11.86 20.65 18.15
N ASP A 276 -11.03 21.01 19.13
CA ASP A 276 -11.20 22.24 19.93
C ASP A 276 -11.12 23.51 19.05
N LEU A 277 -10.20 23.54 18.09
CA LEU A 277 -10.06 24.67 17.17
C LEU A 277 -11.26 24.81 16.22
N LEU A 278 -11.84 23.69 15.79
CA LEU A 278 -12.90 23.64 14.78
C LEU A 278 -14.31 23.62 15.39
N ARG A 279 -14.43 23.46 16.72
CA ARG A 279 -15.73 23.45 17.42
C ARG A 279 -16.54 24.71 17.11
N GLY A 280 -17.85 24.52 16.93
CA GLY A 280 -18.79 25.61 16.62
C GLY A 280 -18.98 25.86 15.12
N HIS A 281 -18.31 25.13 14.23
CA HIS A 281 -18.65 25.08 12.81
C HIS A 281 -19.67 23.97 12.56
N ASP A 282 -20.45 24.12 11.50
CA ASP A 282 -21.44 23.11 11.10
C ASP A 282 -20.91 22.21 9.97
N VAL A 283 -20.05 22.78 9.12
CA VAL A 283 -19.48 22.09 7.95
C VAL A 283 -17.95 22.17 7.98
N LEU A 284 -17.29 21.03 7.79
CA LEU A 284 -15.83 20.94 7.61
C LEU A 284 -15.46 20.55 6.17
N VAL A 285 -14.67 21.39 5.49
CA VAL A 285 -14.19 21.15 4.13
C VAL A 285 -12.68 20.88 4.13
N LEU A 286 -12.27 19.78 3.51
CA LEU A 286 -10.87 19.40 3.29
C LEU A 286 -10.56 19.46 1.79
N ASP A 287 -9.79 20.47 1.34
CA ASP A 287 -9.43 20.67 -0.06
C ASP A 287 -7.91 20.74 -0.30
N PRO A 288 -7.27 19.78 -0.99
CA PRO A 288 -7.70 18.41 -1.29
C PRO A 288 -7.08 17.37 -0.35
N LEU A 289 -7.54 16.13 -0.47
CA LEU A 289 -7.12 14.98 0.33
C LEU A 289 -5.64 14.58 0.13
N ARG A 290 -5.16 14.67 -1.11
CA ARG A 290 -3.88 14.06 -1.53
C ARG A 290 -2.63 14.58 -0.79
N PRO A 291 -2.44 15.90 -0.56
CA PRO A 291 -1.34 16.40 0.26
C PRO A 291 -1.30 15.83 1.68
N VAL A 292 -2.48 15.57 2.27
CA VAL A 292 -2.59 14.98 3.62
C VAL A 292 -2.12 13.54 3.63
N LEU A 293 -2.58 12.72 2.66
CA LEU A 293 -2.13 11.33 2.51
C LEU A 293 -0.60 11.26 2.39
N HIS A 294 -0.01 12.09 1.54
CA HIS A 294 1.43 12.13 1.34
C HIS A 294 2.18 12.53 2.62
N ALA A 295 1.70 13.54 3.34
CA ALA A 295 2.33 13.99 4.58
C ALA A 295 2.29 12.94 5.70
N LEU A 296 1.26 12.08 5.70
CA LEU A 296 1.11 10.99 6.66
C LEU A 296 1.76 9.67 6.21
N GLY A 297 2.38 9.65 5.02
CA GLY A 297 3.00 8.44 4.46
C GLY A 297 2.01 7.36 4.01
N LEU A 298 0.75 7.73 3.78
CA LEU A 298 -0.33 6.82 3.37
C LEU A 298 -0.39 6.67 1.85
N LYS A 299 -0.65 5.45 1.37
CA LYS A 299 -0.87 5.18 -0.06
C LYS A 299 -2.31 5.43 -0.47
N GLU A 300 -2.49 6.35 -1.40
CA GLU A 300 -3.79 6.71 -2.00
C GLU A 300 -4.59 5.52 -2.59
N ALA A 301 -3.90 4.46 -3.02
CA ALA A 301 -4.54 3.29 -3.61
C ALA A 301 -5.15 2.32 -2.59
N THR A 302 -4.67 2.30 -1.34
CA THR A 302 -4.96 1.21 -0.39
C THR A 302 -5.12 1.65 1.07
N GLU A 303 -4.75 2.88 1.42
CA GLU A 303 -4.62 3.33 2.82
C GLU A 303 -5.35 4.66 3.06
N VAL A 304 -6.42 4.91 2.31
CA VAL A 304 -7.25 6.11 2.49
C VAL A 304 -8.25 5.95 3.63
N GLY A 305 -8.71 4.72 3.88
CA GLY A 305 -9.69 4.40 4.93
C GLY A 305 -9.33 4.93 6.33
N PRO A 306 -8.12 4.69 6.87
CA PRO A 306 -7.73 5.20 8.18
C PRO A 306 -7.84 6.72 8.32
N LEU A 307 -7.51 7.48 7.25
CA LEU A 307 -7.63 8.93 7.26
C LEU A 307 -9.10 9.38 7.27
N LEU A 308 -9.96 8.73 6.47
CA LEU A 308 -11.39 9.04 6.43
C LEU A 308 -12.08 8.73 7.77
N GLN A 309 -11.70 7.62 8.42
CA GLN A 309 -12.17 7.29 9.77
C GLN A 309 -11.71 8.32 10.80
N ALA A 310 -10.44 8.75 10.73
CA ALA A 310 -9.94 9.81 11.61
C ALA A 310 -10.64 11.16 11.34
N PHE A 311 -11.03 11.44 10.10
CA PHE A 311 -11.80 12.63 9.74
C PHE A 311 -13.23 12.58 10.32
N ASP A 312 -13.87 11.41 10.31
CA ASP A 312 -15.15 11.20 11.00
C ASP A 312 -15.03 11.37 12.52
N ALA A 313 -13.97 10.81 13.12
CA ALA A 313 -13.70 10.99 14.54
C ALA A 313 -13.45 12.46 14.90
N LEU A 314 -12.71 13.20 14.06
CA LEU A 314 -12.50 14.64 14.24
C LEU A 314 -13.83 15.40 14.23
N ARG A 315 -14.69 15.11 13.26
CA ARG A 315 -16.02 15.74 13.14
C ARG A 315 -16.88 15.43 14.36
N ALA A 316 -16.91 14.17 14.81
CA ALA A 316 -17.64 13.78 16.00
C ALA A 316 -17.11 14.50 17.26
N GLU A 317 -15.80 14.51 17.48
CA GLU A 317 -15.15 15.21 18.61
C GLU A 317 -15.42 16.72 18.59
N ALA A 318 -15.47 17.32 17.40
CA ALA A 318 -15.72 18.75 17.19
C ALA A 318 -17.21 19.13 17.12
N GLU A 319 -18.11 18.15 17.16
CA GLU A 319 -19.56 18.30 16.99
C GLU A 319 -19.95 18.92 15.63
N ILE A 320 -19.21 18.58 14.57
CA ILE A 320 -19.44 19.08 13.21
C ILE A 320 -20.27 18.06 12.42
N PRO A 321 -21.58 18.31 12.21
CA PRO A 321 -22.48 17.35 11.59
C PRO A 321 -22.19 17.09 10.12
N GLU A 322 -21.62 18.04 9.37
CA GLU A 322 -21.45 17.92 7.92
C GLU A 322 -19.98 18.01 7.49
N GLY A 323 -19.60 17.28 6.43
CA GLY A 323 -18.22 17.29 5.97
C GLY A 323 -18.06 17.00 4.49
N LEU A 324 -17.13 17.69 3.86
CA LEU A 324 -16.78 17.50 2.45
C LEU A 324 -15.28 17.29 2.29
N VAL A 325 -14.93 16.23 1.57
CA VAL A 325 -13.55 15.93 1.19
C VAL A 325 -13.43 16.10 -0.31
N VAL A 326 -12.45 16.89 -0.74
CA VAL A 326 -12.13 17.08 -2.15
C VAL A 326 -11.01 16.14 -2.56
N GLN A 327 -11.20 15.45 -3.68
CA GLN A 327 -10.24 14.47 -4.18
C GLN A 327 -10.05 14.59 -5.70
N HIS A 328 -8.85 14.23 -6.15
CA HIS A 328 -8.55 14.16 -7.57
C HIS A 328 -9.09 12.84 -8.17
N MET A 329 -9.64 12.93 -9.39
CA MET A 329 -9.93 11.74 -10.20
C MET A 329 -8.65 11.08 -10.69
N GLY A 330 -8.72 9.76 -10.91
CA GLY A 330 -7.60 8.98 -11.43
C GLY A 330 -7.30 9.32 -12.88
N HIS A 331 -6.22 8.75 -13.43
CA HIS A 331 -5.76 9.01 -14.80
C HIS A 331 -6.80 8.76 -15.91
N GLY A 332 -7.89 8.05 -15.62
CA GLY A 332 -9.01 7.80 -16.55
C GLY A 332 -10.08 8.90 -16.61
N GLY A 333 -10.04 9.91 -15.72
CA GLY A 333 -10.92 11.10 -15.81
C GLY A 333 -12.43 10.89 -15.57
N GLU A 334 -12.89 9.66 -15.34
CA GLU A 334 -14.31 9.31 -15.12
C GLU A 334 -14.60 8.75 -13.72
N ARG A 335 -13.57 8.42 -12.94
CA ARG A 335 -13.70 7.87 -11.58
C ARG A 335 -12.74 8.55 -10.61
N ALA A 336 -13.18 8.75 -9.37
CA ALA A 336 -12.30 9.11 -8.26
C ALA A 336 -11.08 8.18 -8.22
N ALA A 337 -9.87 8.73 -8.06
CA ALA A 337 -8.69 7.88 -7.88
C ALA A 337 -8.72 7.26 -6.49
N GLY A 338 -8.51 5.95 -6.38
CA GLY A 338 -8.19 5.30 -5.11
C GLY A 338 -9.00 4.07 -4.76
N ASP A 339 -8.79 3.64 -3.51
CA ASP A 339 -9.38 2.50 -2.81
C ASP A 339 -10.92 2.47 -2.93
N SER A 340 -11.52 1.27 -3.06
CA SER A 340 -12.98 1.07 -2.95
C SER A 340 -13.59 1.68 -1.69
N ASN A 341 -12.81 1.77 -0.61
CA ASN A 341 -13.20 2.42 0.64
C ASN A 341 -13.51 3.92 0.48
N LEU A 342 -12.87 4.60 -0.48
CA LEU A 342 -13.10 6.02 -0.76
C LEU A 342 -14.51 6.27 -1.33
N ILE A 343 -15.01 5.35 -2.15
CA ILE A 343 -16.36 5.45 -2.76
C ILE A 343 -17.44 4.99 -1.78
N GLY A 344 -17.13 4.05 -0.88
CA GLY A 344 -18.08 3.56 0.13
C GLY A 344 -18.22 4.45 1.37
N TRP A 345 -17.30 5.39 1.59
CA TRP A 345 -17.30 6.29 2.74
C TRP A 345 -18.37 7.41 2.71
N PRO A 346 -18.54 8.18 1.61
CA PRO A 346 -19.46 9.31 1.59
C PRO A 346 -20.92 8.87 1.43
N ASP A 347 -21.84 9.70 1.90
CA ASP A 347 -23.27 9.54 1.65
C ASP A 347 -23.67 10.03 0.26
N ALA A 348 -22.92 11.00 -0.28
CA ALA A 348 -23.06 11.45 -1.66
C ALA A 348 -21.70 11.73 -2.32
N VAL A 349 -21.58 11.36 -3.59
CA VAL A 349 -20.41 11.63 -4.43
C VAL A 349 -20.78 12.70 -5.44
N TRP A 350 -20.04 13.79 -5.45
CA TRP A 350 -20.14 14.85 -6.44
C TRP A 350 -19.03 14.68 -7.46
N ASN A 351 -19.39 14.56 -8.74
CA ASN A 351 -18.44 14.36 -9.81
C ASN A 351 -18.38 15.58 -10.73
N VAL A 352 -17.17 16.00 -11.03
CA VAL A 352 -16.91 16.98 -12.07
C VAL A 352 -16.15 16.29 -13.18
N THR A 353 -16.71 16.29 -14.37
CA THR A 353 -16.07 15.74 -15.57
C THR A 353 -15.83 16.83 -16.61
N ARG A 354 -14.98 16.54 -17.58
CA ARG A 354 -14.78 17.38 -18.76
C ARG A 354 -15.47 16.72 -19.94
N GLU A 355 -15.97 17.51 -20.90
CA GLU A 355 -16.48 16.97 -22.17
C GLU A 355 -15.40 16.15 -22.88
N THR A 356 -14.19 16.73 -22.94
CA THR A 356 -13.00 16.12 -23.51
C THR A 356 -11.97 16.00 -22.39
N PRO A 357 -11.71 14.80 -21.83
CA PRO A 357 -10.87 14.63 -20.63
C PRO A 357 -9.49 15.29 -20.73
N THR A 358 -8.90 15.26 -21.93
CA THR A 358 -7.55 15.78 -22.22
C THR A 358 -7.51 17.28 -22.53
N ASP A 359 -8.64 17.91 -22.90
CA ASP A 359 -8.67 19.35 -23.19
C ASP A 359 -9.05 20.14 -21.93
N PRO A 360 -8.12 20.94 -21.36
CA PRO A 360 -8.41 21.77 -20.19
C PRO A 360 -9.43 22.90 -20.44
N ARG A 361 -9.71 23.24 -21.70
CA ARG A 361 -10.69 24.27 -22.11
C ARG A 361 -12.07 23.70 -22.41
N SER A 362 -12.22 22.38 -22.40
CA SER A 362 -13.51 21.75 -22.64
C SER A 362 -14.51 22.09 -21.54
N PHE A 363 -15.79 21.96 -21.90
CA PHE A 363 -16.90 22.19 -20.98
C PHE A 363 -16.80 21.26 -19.76
N ARG A 364 -17.20 21.76 -18.60
CA ARG A 364 -17.19 21.03 -17.33
C ARG A 364 -18.61 20.61 -17.00
N PHE A 365 -18.79 19.38 -16.58
CA PHE A 365 -20.09 18.85 -16.20
C PHE A 365 -20.07 18.44 -14.75
N PHE A 366 -21.20 18.65 -14.07
CA PHE A 366 -21.45 18.23 -12.71
C PHE A 366 -22.51 17.14 -12.69
N SER A 367 -22.34 16.15 -11.83
CA SER A 367 -23.37 15.18 -11.46
C SER A 367 -23.18 14.78 -10.01
N ALA A 368 -24.22 14.21 -9.41
CA ALA A 368 -24.10 13.66 -8.06
C ALA A 368 -24.93 12.39 -7.92
N TYR A 369 -24.44 11.47 -7.09
CA TYR A 369 -25.18 10.25 -6.74
C TYR A 369 -24.88 9.84 -5.30
N GLY A 370 -25.81 9.14 -4.65
CA GLY A 370 -25.64 8.72 -3.26
C GLY A 370 -26.91 8.22 -2.60
N ARG A 371 -26.93 8.25 -1.26
CA ARG A 371 -28.12 7.97 -0.45
C ARG A 371 -29.16 9.07 -0.70
N ASP A 372 -30.23 8.72 -1.40
CA ASP A 372 -31.30 9.65 -1.80
C ASP A 372 -30.84 10.82 -2.69
N VAL A 373 -29.65 10.74 -3.28
CA VAL A 373 -29.10 11.75 -4.20
C VAL A 373 -28.97 11.11 -5.57
N ASP A 374 -29.61 11.71 -6.57
CA ASP A 374 -29.54 11.32 -7.97
C ASP A 374 -29.69 12.57 -8.84
N VAL A 375 -28.57 13.19 -9.18
CA VAL A 375 -28.50 14.41 -9.98
C VAL A 375 -27.83 14.05 -11.30
N ASP A 376 -28.63 14.15 -12.36
CA ASP A 376 -28.17 13.93 -13.72
C ASP A 376 -27.00 14.84 -14.08
N ARG A 377 -26.24 14.38 -15.07
CA ARG A 377 -25.15 15.16 -15.64
C ARG A 377 -25.71 16.47 -16.19
N GLY A 378 -25.14 17.59 -15.76
CA GLY A 378 -25.46 18.91 -16.27
C GLY A 378 -24.20 19.76 -16.45
N LEU A 379 -24.28 20.76 -17.30
CA LEU A 379 -23.17 21.66 -17.53
C LEU A 379 -22.98 22.58 -16.34
N LEU A 380 -21.71 22.78 -15.97
CA LEU A 380 -21.26 23.79 -15.04
C LEU A 380 -20.60 24.95 -15.80
N SER A 381 -21.31 26.07 -15.90
CA SER A 381 -20.86 27.28 -16.61
C SER A 381 -20.35 28.31 -15.63
N MET A 382 -19.20 28.92 -15.91
CA MET A 382 -18.70 30.04 -15.13
C MET A 382 -19.27 31.35 -15.67
N TYR A 383 -19.82 32.16 -14.77
CA TYR A 383 -20.27 33.52 -15.03
C TYR A 383 -19.70 34.45 -13.96
N ASP A 384 -19.62 35.75 -14.27
CA ASP A 384 -19.29 36.82 -13.31
C ASP A 384 -18.13 36.50 -12.35
N GLY A 385 -16.90 36.62 -12.87
CA GLY A 385 -15.68 36.28 -12.13
C GLY A 385 -15.50 34.77 -11.96
N ARG A 386 -16.06 34.21 -10.89
CA ARG A 386 -15.90 32.79 -10.50
C ARG A 386 -17.20 32.13 -10.01
N ARG A 387 -18.36 32.71 -10.31
CA ARG A 387 -19.65 32.08 -10.01
C ARG A 387 -19.93 30.97 -11.01
N LEU A 388 -20.59 29.93 -10.55
CA LEU A 388 -20.93 28.77 -11.37
C LEU A 388 -22.46 28.61 -11.42
N ALA A 389 -22.99 28.27 -12.58
CA ALA A 389 -24.39 27.89 -12.78
C ALA A 389 -24.46 26.45 -13.31
N TYR A 390 -25.44 25.69 -12.80
CA TYR A 390 -25.76 24.35 -13.28
C TYR A 390 -26.93 24.40 -14.25
N ALA A 391 -26.77 23.74 -15.40
CA ALA A 391 -27.86 23.54 -16.37
C ALA A 391 -27.92 22.05 -16.75
N PRO A 392 -29.07 21.37 -16.59
CA PRO A 392 -29.22 19.97 -17.00
C PRO A 392 -28.73 19.71 -18.43
N GLU A 393 -28.15 18.53 -18.68
CA GLU A 393 -27.76 18.14 -20.03
C GLU A 393 -28.99 17.64 -20.79
N ASP A 394 -29.73 18.55 -21.41
CA ASP A 394 -30.61 18.20 -22.53
C ASP A 394 -29.92 18.52 -23.89
N ALA A 395 -30.43 17.90 -24.96
CA ALA A 395 -29.84 18.04 -26.29
C ALA A 395 -29.99 19.45 -26.87
N GLU A 396 -30.97 20.22 -26.41
CA GLU A 396 -31.27 21.59 -26.84
C GLU A 396 -30.28 22.57 -26.19
N ALA A 397 -30.09 22.49 -24.88
CA ALA A 397 -29.09 23.23 -24.11
C ALA A 397 -27.67 22.98 -24.62
N LYS A 398 -27.35 21.77 -25.10
CA LYS A 398 -26.05 21.52 -25.75
C LYS A 398 -25.91 22.29 -27.07
N ALA A 399 -26.97 22.36 -27.87
CA ALA A 399 -26.96 23.11 -29.13
C ALA A 399 -26.83 24.61 -28.87
N ASP A 400 -27.61 25.17 -27.94
CA ASP A 400 -27.56 26.59 -27.59
C ASP A 400 -26.16 27.05 -27.17
N ARG A 401 -25.42 26.20 -26.44
CA ARG A 401 -24.07 26.54 -25.99
C ARG A 401 -23.01 26.45 -27.07
N LEU A 402 -23.17 25.52 -28.00
CA LEU A 402 -22.30 25.47 -29.17
C LEU A 402 -22.60 26.65 -30.11
N ALA A 403 -23.82 27.19 -30.08
CA ALA A 403 -24.23 28.32 -30.89
C ALA A 403 -23.35 29.55 -30.64
N ASP A 404 -23.12 29.93 -29.37
CA ASP A 404 -22.26 31.08 -29.04
C ASP A 404 -20.81 30.90 -29.52
N ARG A 405 -20.27 29.67 -29.43
CA ARG A 405 -18.93 29.36 -29.93
C ARG A 405 -18.84 29.38 -31.45
N VAL A 406 -19.89 28.89 -32.12
CA VAL A 406 -20.01 28.99 -33.58
C VAL A 406 -20.07 30.44 -34.02
N LEU A 407 -20.84 31.28 -33.34
CA LEU A 407 -20.96 32.70 -33.66
C LEU A 407 -19.63 33.43 -33.43
N ALA A 408 -18.94 33.18 -32.32
CA ALA A 408 -17.61 33.72 -32.06
C ALA A 408 -16.60 33.28 -33.13
N TYR A 409 -16.62 32.00 -33.53
CA TYR A 409 -15.75 31.48 -34.59
C TYR A 409 -16.04 32.13 -35.94
N LEU A 410 -17.31 32.30 -36.31
CA LEU A 410 -17.71 32.93 -37.57
C LEU A 410 -17.44 34.44 -37.60
N ALA A 411 -17.43 35.10 -36.44
CA ALA A 411 -16.98 36.50 -36.33
C ALA A 411 -15.49 36.64 -36.69
N GLU A 412 -14.66 35.69 -36.26
CA GLU A 412 -13.21 35.68 -36.55
C GLU A 412 -12.88 35.15 -37.95
N LYS A 413 -13.63 34.14 -38.41
CA LYS A 413 -13.41 33.42 -39.67
C LYS A 413 -14.72 33.37 -40.47
N PRO A 414 -15.13 34.50 -41.07
CA PRO A 414 -16.31 34.54 -41.92
C PRO A 414 -16.12 33.66 -43.16
N ARG A 415 -17.22 33.24 -43.77
CA ARG A 415 -17.24 32.42 -44.99
C ARG A 415 -16.50 31.08 -44.80
N SER A 416 -16.72 30.45 -43.67
CA SER A 416 -16.15 29.13 -43.33
C SER A 416 -17.04 27.99 -43.86
N ARG A 417 -16.44 26.85 -44.26
CA ARG A 417 -17.22 25.64 -44.61
C ARG A 417 -17.64 24.89 -43.34
N ARG A 418 -18.63 24.00 -43.49
CA ARG A 418 -19.08 23.13 -42.39
C ARG A 418 -17.92 22.42 -41.67
N ASP A 419 -17.03 21.77 -42.43
CA ASP A 419 -15.92 21.03 -41.82
C ASP A 419 -14.92 21.97 -41.13
N ASP A 420 -14.66 23.17 -41.70
CA ASP A 420 -13.81 24.18 -41.06
C ASP A 420 -14.39 24.67 -39.72
N ILE A 421 -15.72 24.79 -39.63
CA ILE A 421 -16.43 25.18 -38.40
C ILE A 421 -16.39 24.04 -37.39
N ILE A 422 -16.60 22.79 -37.82
CA ILE A 422 -16.53 21.61 -36.94
C ILE A 422 -15.12 21.45 -36.36
N ASP A 423 -14.09 21.60 -37.19
CA ASP A 423 -12.71 21.49 -36.76
C ASP A 423 -12.25 22.70 -35.94
N GLY A 424 -12.82 23.88 -36.24
CA GLY A 424 -12.49 25.14 -35.57
C GLY A 424 -13.26 25.41 -34.27
N VAL A 425 -14.44 24.83 -34.10
CA VAL A 425 -15.30 24.98 -32.92
C VAL A 425 -15.22 23.73 -32.08
N HIS A 426 -14.38 23.77 -31.05
CA HIS A 426 -14.19 22.63 -30.16
C HIS A 426 -15.52 22.17 -29.52
N GLY A 427 -15.78 20.86 -29.56
CA GLY A 427 -17.01 20.23 -29.04
C GLY A 427 -18.14 20.13 -30.07
N LEU A 428 -18.02 20.79 -31.23
CA LEU A 428 -18.99 20.67 -32.31
C LEU A 428 -18.71 19.41 -33.13
N SER A 429 -19.62 18.45 -33.10
CA SER A 429 -19.54 17.25 -33.94
C SER A 429 -20.36 17.39 -35.23
N LYS A 430 -20.14 16.50 -36.20
CA LYS A 430 -20.96 16.42 -37.42
C LYS A 430 -22.46 16.29 -37.12
N ASN A 431 -22.83 15.55 -36.07
CA ASN A 431 -24.23 15.34 -35.66
C ASN A 431 -24.79 16.54 -34.90
N ALA A 432 -23.95 17.25 -34.13
CA ALA A 432 -24.35 18.45 -33.40
C ALA A 432 -24.47 19.69 -34.31
N PHE A 433 -23.77 19.70 -35.46
CA PHE A 433 -23.76 20.83 -36.39
C PHE A 433 -25.18 21.27 -36.79
N SER A 434 -26.01 20.36 -37.31
CA SER A 434 -27.36 20.72 -37.76
C SER A 434 -28.22 21.26 -36.62
N ARG A 435 -28.19 20.60 -35.45
CA ARG A 435 -28.97 21.06 -34.29
C ARG A 435 -28.53 22.42 -33.75
N THR A 436 -27.28 22.81 -34.00
CA THR A 436 -26.70 24.08 -33.52
C THR A 436 -26.82 25.19 -34.55
N VAL A 437 -26.47 24.90 -35.80
CA VAL A 437 -26.33 25.90 -36.87
C VAL A 437 -27.64 26.12 -37.62
N ASP A 438 -28.48 25.09 -37.79
CA ASP A 438 -29.75 25.25 -38.52
C ASP A 438 -30.70 26.25 -37.80
N PRO A 439 -30.83 26.25 -36.46
CA PRO A 439 -31.56 27.30 -35.75
C PRO A 439 -30.98 28.71 -35.94
N LEU A 440 -29.64 28.85 -35.94
CA LEU A 440 -28.94 30.12 -36.19
C LEU A 440 -29.10 30.63 -37.63
N VAL A 441 -29.38 29.73 -38.57
CA VAL A 441 -29.72 30.12 -39.94
C VAL A 441 -31.19 30.51 -40.02
N ALA A 442 -32.06 29.78 -39.33
CA ALA A 442 -33.50 30.06 -39.28
C ALA A 442 -33.82 31.39 -38.59
N ASP A 443 -33.08 31.76 -37.54
CA ASP A 443 -33.22 33.03 -36.82
C ASP A 443 -32.47 34.21 -37.49
N GLY A 444 -31.73 33.93 -38.57
CA GLY A 444 -31.01 34.92 -39.38
C GLY A 444 -29.69 35.40 -38.78
N ARG A 445 -29.19 34.81 -37.68
CA ARG A 445 -27.88 35.17 -37.10
C ARG A 445 -26.70 34.67 -37.93
N VAL A 446 -26.91 33.61 -38.71
CA VAL A 446 -25.94 33.02 -39.65
C VAL A 446 -26.55 32.98 -41.06
N VAL A 447 -25.80 33.44 -42.05
CA VAL A 447 -26.17 33.38 -43.47
C VAL A 447 -25.41 32.26 -44.16
N VAL A 448 -26.10 31.56 -45.06
CA VAL A 448 -25.51 30.51 -45.90
C VAL A 448 -25.36 31.01 -47.33
N GLU A 449 -24.12 31.17 -47.79
CA GLU A 449 -23.79 31.55 -49.15
C GLU A 449 -23.45 30.32 -50.01
N PRO A 450 -23.97 30.24 -51.26
CA PRO A 450 -23.57 29.20 -52.19
C PRO A 450 -22.17 29.47 -52.75
N GLY A 451 -21.36 28.40 -52.81
CA GLY A 451 -20.05 28.36 -53.41
C GLY A 451 -19.99 27.59 -54.73
N GLU A 452 -18.82 27.57 -55.35
CA GLU A 452 -18.56 26.74 -56.53
C GLU A 452 -18.89 25.26 -56.24
N LYS A 453 -19.47 24.57 -57.23
CA LYS A 453 -19.88 23.16 -57.15
C LYS A 453 -20.86 22.85 -56.00
N GLY A 454 -21.66 23.82 -55.58
CA GLY A 454 -22.70 23.61 -54.57
C GLY A 454 -22.19 23.57 -53.13
N ALA A 455 -20.95 24.04 -52.88
CA ALA A 455 -20.44 24.21 -51.53
C ALA A 455 -21.30 25.22 -50.74
N LYS A 456 -21.41 25.04 -49.42
CA LYS A 456 -22.09 25.98 -48.53
C LYS A 456 -21.05 26.67 -47.65
N PHE A 457 -21.09 27.99 -47.60
CA PHE A 457 -20.27 28.82 -46.73
C PHE A 457 -21.17 29.51 -45.71
N TYR A 458 -20.72 29.55 -44.46
CA TYR A 458 -21.46 30.16 -43.35
C TYR A 458 -20.74 31.43 -42.90
N SER A 459 -21.51 32.49 -42.66
CA SER A 459 -21.03 33.80 -42.19
C SER A 459 -22.04 34.38 -41.21
N LEU A 460 -21.63 35.33 -40.37
CA LEU A 460 -22.60 36.17 -39.65
C LEU A 460 -23.33 37.11 -40.64
N LEU A 461 -24.58 37.44 -40.34
CA LEU A 461 -25.36 38.43 -41.12
C LEU A 461 -24.73 39.83 -41.05
#